data_AF-A0A7L4TIB0-F1
#
_entry.id   AF-A0A7L4TIB0-F1
#
_cell.length_a   1.000
_cell.length_b   1.000
_cell.length_c   1.000
_cell.angle_alpha   90.00
_cell.angle_beta   90.00
_cell.angle_gamma   90.00
#
_symmetry.space_group_name_H-M   'P 1'
#
loop_
_entity.id
_entity.type
_entity.pdbx_description
1 polymer ?
#
loop_
_entity_poly.entity_id
_entity_poly.type
_entity_poly.pdbx_seq_one_letter_code
_entity_poly.pdbx_strand_id
1 'polypeptide(L)'
;GIGLYRTEFLYMGRDALPTEDEQFEAYKEVGERMDGKPVVIRTLDIGGDKELPYLDLPKELNPFLGYRAVRLCLEKDDMFRTQLRALLRASSYGQLKIMFPMIATLAELREAKALLAEEKDKLTAEGVEVSDEIEVGIMVEIPSTAVAADRFAKEVDFF
;
A
#
# COMPACT_ATOMS: atom_id res chain seq x y z
N GLY A 1 -4.78 7.05 17.26
CA GLY A 1 -3.88 6.63 16.19
C GLY A 1 -4.10 7.51 14.98
N ILE A 2 -3.62 7.06 13.83
CA ILE A 2 -3.79 7.71 12.53
C ILE A 2 -4.70 6.81 11.69
N GLY A 3 -5.87 7.31 11.31
CA GLY A 3 -6.83 6.55 10.51
C GLY A 3 -6.51 6.52 9.01
N LEU A 4 -5.61 7.40 8.55
CA LEU A 4 -5.14 7.42 7.18
C LEU A 4 -3.78 8.14 7.09
N TYR A 5 -2.74 7.41 6.73
CA TYR A 5 -1.43 7.93 6.38
C TYR A 5 -1.26 7.81 4.86
N ARG A 6 -1.21 8.97 4.19
CA ARG A 6 -1.08 9.08 2.74
C ARG A 6 0.40 8.99 2.36
N THR A 7 0.78 8.08 1.45
CA THR A 7 2.19 7.85 1.11
C THR A 7 2.67 8.61 -0.13
N GLU A 8 1.79 9.34 -0.83
CA GLU A 8 2.18 9.98 -2.10
C GLU A 8 3.31 11.01 -1.93
N PHE A 9 3.46 11.61 -0.75
CA PHE A 9 4.54 12.56 -0.47
C PHE A 9 5.94 11.94 -0.58
N LEU A 10 6.08 10.61 -0.45
CA LEU A 10 7.36 9.90 -0.64
C LEU A 10 7.76 9.81 -2.12
N TYR A 11 6.80 9.96 -3.02
CA TYR A 11 6.96 9.81 -4.46
C TYR A 11 6.96 11.17 -5.17
N MET A 12 6.16 12.13 -4.70
CA MET A 12 6.02 13.43 -5.34
C MET A 12 7.23 14.34 -5.13
N GLY A 13 7.54 15.19 -6.13
CA GLY A 13 8.59 16.21 -6.02
C GLY A 13 10.03 15.66 -6.05
N ARG A 14 10.23 14.49 -6.67
CA ARG A 14 11.52 13.80 -6.78
C ARG A 14 11.82 13.42 -8.22
N ASP A 15 13.08 13.12 -8.50
CA ASP A 15 13.56 12.70 -9.83
C ASP A 15 13.68 11.18 -9.97
N ALA A 16 13.42 10.41 -8.90
CA ALA A 16 13.48 8.95 -8.87
C ALA A 16 12.49 8.37 -7.86
N LEU A 17 12.20 7.07 -8.00
CA LEU A 17 11.38 6.30 -7.05
C LEU A 17 12.03 6.28 -5.66
N PRO A 18 11.23 6.39 -4.57
CA PRO A 18 11.74 6.24 -3.22
C PRO A 18 12.27 4.82 -3.00
N THR A 19 13.45 4.71 -2.39
CA THR A 19 14.05 3.41 -2.06
C THR A 19 13.28 2.72 -0.92
N GLU A 20 13.47 1.42 -0.76
CA GLU A 20 12.89 0.67 0.36
C GLU A 20 13.28 1.28 1.71
N ASP A 21 14.55 1.66 1.89
CA ASP A 21 15.05 2.23 3.15
C ASP A 21 14.46 3.61 3.46
N GLU A 22 14.29 4.47 2.44
CA GLU A 22 13.64 5.78 2.64
C GLU A 22 12.19 5.63 3.07
N GLN A 23 11.46 4.68 2.47
CA GLN A 23 10.09 4.38 2.85
C GLN A 23 10.02 3.77 4.25
N PHE A 24 10.93 2.82 4.55
CA PHE A 24 11.02 2.17 5.85
C PHE A 24 11.23 3.18 6.98
N GLU A 25 12.19 4.10 6.84
CA GLU A 25 12.45 5.11 7.87
C GLU A 25 11.24 6.01 8.10
N ALA A 26 10.54 6.42 7.04
CA ALA A 26 9.32 7.22 7.16
C ALA A 26 8.18 6.47 7.87
N TYR A 27 7.98 5.19 7.55
CA TYR A 27 6.94 4.36 8.19
C TYR A 27 7.28 3.98 9.63
N LYS A 28 8.56 3.71 9.91
CA LYS A 28 9.08 3.46 11.26
C LYS A 28 8.90 4.69 12.15
N GLU A 29 9.30 5.87 11.68
CA GLU A 29 9.20 7.12 12.45
C GLU A 29 7.75 7.39 12.90
N VAL A 30 6.78 7.22 11.99
CA VAL A 30 5.36 7.41 12.36
C VAL A 30 4.87 6.30 13.29
N GLY A 31 5.29 5.04 13.09
CA GLY A 31 4.95 3.92 13.95
C GLY A 31 5.42 4.14 15.39
N GLU A 32 6.68 4.48 15.59
CA GLU A 32 7.28 4.71 16.91
C GLU A 32 6.65 5.92 17.61
N ARG A 33 6.42 7.03 16.88
CA ARG A 33 5.80 8.24 17.44
C ARG A 33 4.37 8.07 17.90
N MET A 34 3.68 7.04 17.42
CA MET A 34 2.30 6.77 17.80
C MET A 34 2.16 5.98 19.10
N ASP A 35 3.28 5.53 19.70
CA ASP A 35 3.33 4.95 21.05
C ASP A 35 2.28 3.85 21.24
N GLY A 36 2.31 2.85 20.35
CA GLY A 36 1.39 1.72 20.33
C GLY A 36 -0.02 2.01 19.80
N LYS A 37 -0.34 3.26 19.41
CA LYS A 37 -1.63 3.56 18.75
C LYS A 37 -1.57 3.16 17.26
N PRO A 38 -2.68 2.66 16.68
CA PRO A 38 -2.68 2.17 15.31
C PRO A 38 -2.44 3.27 14.27
N VAL A 39 -1.72 2.93 13.21
CA VAL A 39 -1.45 3.77 12.03
C VAL A 39 -1.87 3.02 10.78
N VAL A 40 -2.92 3.49 10.12
CA VAL A 40 -3.39 2.92 8.86
C VAL A 40 -2.63 3.57 7.72
N ILE A 41 -1.68 2.84 7.12
CA ILE A 41 -0.92 3.29 5.97
C ILE A 41 -1.62 2.87 4.69
N ARG A 42 -2.02 3.85 3.88
CA ARG A 42 -2.58 3.61 2.56
C ARG A 42 -1.44 3.46 1.57
N THR A 43 -1.41 2.37 0.81
CA THR A 43 -0.40 2.19 -0.24
C THR A 43 -0.56 3.26 -1.32
N LEU A 44 0.41 3.36 -2.23
CA LEU A 44 0.47 4.42 -3.24
C LEU A 44 -0.86 4.57 -4.01
N ASP A 45 -1.47 5.74 -3.91
CA ASP A 45 -2.64 6.16 -4.71
C ASP A 45 -2.25 7.37 -5.58
N ILE A 46 -1.64 7.04 -6.71
CA ILE A 46 -1.27 7.99 -7.76
C ILE A 46 -1.79 7.49 -9.11
N GLY A 47 -2.12 8.43 -9.99
CA GLY A 47 -2.59 8.16 -11.34
C GLY A 47 -2.09 9.21 -12.32
N GLY A 48 -2.58 9.15 -13.56
CA GLY A 48 -2.16 10.05 -14.65
C GLY A 48 -2.50 11.53 -14.45
N ASP A 49 -3.19 11.91 -13.36
CA ASP A 49 -3.46 13.31 -12.98
C ASP A 49 -2.27 13.97 -12.26
N LYS A 50 -1.27 13.21 -11.80
CA LYS A 50 -0.07 13.74 -11.14
C LYS A 50 1.16 13.48 -11.97
N GLU A 51 2.02 14.48 -12.11
CA GLU A 51 3.29 14.33 -12.83
C GLU A 51 4.32 13.62 -11.96
N LEU A 52 4.72 12.42 -12.39
CA LEU A 52 5.85 11.68 -11.86
C LEU A 52 6.88 11.55 -13.00
N PRO A 53 7.89 12.44 -13.10
CA PRO A 53 8.78 12.52 -14.26
C PRO A 53 9.53 11.23 -14.57
N TYR A 54 9.73 10.38 -13.57
CA TYR A 54 10.45 9.11 -13.63
C TYR A 54 9.55 7.89 -13.88
N LEU A 55 8.23 8.07 -13.97
CA LEU A 55 7.26 7.03 -14.28
C LEU A 55 6.58 7.36 -15.60
N ASP A 56 6.86 6.55 -16.62
CA ASP A 56 6.16 6.67 -17.91
C ASP A 56 4.72 6.15 -17.76
N LEU A 57 3.80 7.08 -17.55
CA LEU A 57 2.37 6.82 -17.47
C LEU A 57 1.70 7.25 -18.77
N PRO A 58 0.87 6.38 -19.38
CA PRO A 58 0.15 6.75 -20.60
C PRO A 58 -0.79 7.92 -20.32
N LYS A 59 -0.93 8.82 -21.31
CA LYS A 59 -1.96 9.86 -21.24
C LYS A 59 -3.34 9.23 -21.42
N GLU A 60 -4.18 9.37 -20.41
CA GLU A 60 -5.54 8.85 -20.43
C GLU A 60 -6.56 9.96 -20.66
N LEU A 61 -7.65 9.63 -21.36
CA LEU A 61 -8.77 10.56 -21.53
C LEU A 61 -9.47 10.84 -20.19
N ASN A 62 -9.50 9.85 -19.28
CA ASN A 62 -10.08 9.96 -17.94
C ASN A 62 -9.18 9.31 -16.87
N PRO A 63 -8.16 10.02 -16.35
CA PRO A 63 -7.21 9.47 -15.38
C PRO A 63 -7.86 8.97 -14.08
N PHE A 64 -9.01 9.54 -13.68
CA PHE A 64 -9.73 9.12 -12.47
C PHE A 64 -10.35 7.72 -12.57
N LEU A 65 -10.65 7.25 -13.78
CA LEU A 65 -11.25 5.93 -14.01
C LEU A 65 -10.23 4.89 -14.50
N GLY A 66 -9.01 5.34 -14.78
CA GLY A 66 -8.01 4.60 -15.53
C GLY A 66 -6.95 3.92 -14.66
N TYR A 67 -5.71 4.05 -15.13
CA TYR A 67 -4.52 3.37 -14.64
C TYR A 67 -3.90 4.12 -13.45
N ARG A 68 -4.33 3.74 -12.24
CA ARG A 68 -3.94 4.39 -10.98
C ARG A 68 -3.93 3.44 -9.79
N ALA A 69 -3.30 3.87 -8.71
CA ALA A 69 -3.36 3.23 -7.40
C ALA A 69 -3.01 1.74 -7.45
N VAL A 70 -3.83 0.85 -6.84
CA VAL A 70 -3.55 -0.60 -6.84
C VAL A 70 -3.36 -1.18 -8.25
N ARG A 71 -4.05 -0.66 -9.27
CA ARG A 71 -3.89 -1.15 -10.66
C ARG A 71 -2.51 -0.85 -11.21
N LEU A 72 -2.00 0.36 -10.94
CA LEU A 72 -0.63 0.74 -11.28
C LEU A 72 0.37 -0.12 -10.49
N CYS A 73 0.10 -0.36 -9.22
CA CYS A 73 0.94 -1.17 -8.35
C CYS A 73 1.03 -2.64 -8.77
N LEU A 74 -0.08 -3.25 -9.22
CA LEU A 74 -0.11 -4.64 -9.66
C LEU A 74 0.60 -4.83 -11.01
N GLU A 75 0.46 -3.88 -11.93
CA GLU A 75 1.13 -3.94 -13.24
C GLU A 75 2.62 -3.57 -13.16
N LYS A 76 3.01 -2.67 -12.25
CA LYS A 76 4.42 -2.33 -11.94
C LYS A 76 4.82 -2.87 -10.56
N ASP A 77 4.81 -4.20 -10.43
CA ASP A 77 4.96 -4.88 -9.14
C ASP A 77 6.31 -4.61 -8.45
N ASP A 78 7.42 -4.40 -9.17
CA ASP A 78 8.72 -4.02 -8.57
C ASP A 78 8.61 -2.79 -7.64
N MET A 79 7.92 -1.75 -8.10
CA MET A 79 7.69 -0.54 -7.31
C MET A 79 6.81 -0.83 -6.10
N PHE A 80 5.78 -1.66 -6.30
CA PHE A 80 4.85 -2.00 -5.23
C PHE A 80 5.51 -2.86 -4.16
N ARG A 81 6.27 -3.89 -4.56
CA ARG A 81 7.08 -4.75 -3.68
C ARG A 81 8.03 -3.93 -2.82
N THR A 82 8.67 -2.90 -3.38
CA THR A 82 9.51 -1.96 -2.61
C THR A 82 8.72 -1.32 -1.45
N GLN A 83 7.49 -0.87 -1.70
CA GLN A 83 6.62 -0.31 -0.66
C GLN A 83 6.16 -1.37 0.35
N LEU A 84 5.75 -2.55 -0.12
CA LEU A 84 5.28 -3.64 0.73
C LEU A 84 6.39 -4.12 1.69
N ARG A 85 7.62 -4.31 1.18
CA ARG A 85 8.79 -4.67 2.00
C ARG A 85 9.08 -3.63 3.06
N ALA A 86 9.06 -2.34 2.70
CA ALA A 86 9.26 -1.25 3.65
C ALA A 86 8.18 -1.22 4.76
N LEU A 87 6.91 -1.46 4.41
CA LEU A 87 5.81 -1.56 5.37
C LEU A 87 5.97 -2.75 6.32
N LEU A 88 6.32 -3.92 5.77
CA LEU A 88 6.56 -5.14 6.54
C LEU A 88 7.72 -4.95 7.53
N ARG A 89 8.84 -4.38 7.08
CA ARG A 89 9.98 -4.03 7.94
C ARG A 89 9.59 -3.06 9.06
N ALA A 90 8.81 -2.03 8.74
CA ALA A 90 8.40 -1.02 9.71
C ALA A 90 7.37 -1.53 10.72
N SER A 91 6.66 -2.63 10.42
CA SER A 91 5.60 -3.18 11.27
C SER A 91 6.08 -3.63 12.65
N SER A 92 7.37 -3.92 12.82
CA SER A 92 7.98 -4.31 14.09
C SER A 92 8.19 -3.13 15.06
N TYR A 93 7.99 -1.89 14.58
CA TYR A 93 8.25 -0.65 15.32
C TYR A 93 6.99 0.11 15.75
N GLY A 94 5.81 -0.46 15.51
CA GLY A 94 4.54 0.14 15.91
C GLY A 94 3.34 -0.63 15.37
N GLN A 95 2.13 -0.26 15.79
CA GLN A 95 0.91 -0.92 15.31
C GLN A 95 0.52 -0.40 13.91
N LEU A 96 1.21 -0.87 12.88
CA LEU A 96 0.91 -0.53 11.49
C LEU A 96 -0.21 -1.41 10.93
N LYS A 97 -1.11 -0.80 10.14
CA LYS A 97 -2.10 -1.48 9.33
C LYS A 97 -1.91 -1.08 7.87
N ILE A 98 -2.13 -2.00 6.94
CA ILE A 98 -1.98 -1.75 5.50
C ILE A 98 -3.35 -1.61 4.87
N MET A 99 -3.57 -0.55 4.10
CA MET A 99 -4.83 -0.32 3.38
C MET A 99 -4.57 -0.16 1.89
N PHE A 100 -5.22 -1.00 1.07
CA PHE A 100 -5.12 -0.90 -0.39
C PHE A 100 -6.21 0.04 -0.97
N PRO A 101 -5.83 1.08 -1.74
CA PRO A 101 -6.75 1.97 -2.45
C PRO A 101 -7.31 1.34 -3.73
N MET A 102 -8.45 1.84 -4.20
CA MET A 102 -9.02 1.58 -5.53
C MET A 102 -9.29 0.10 -5.86
N ILE A 103 -9.41 -0.75 -4.85
CA ILE A 103 -9.83 -2.14 -5.01
C ILE A 103 -11.26 -2.15 -5.55
N ALA A 104 -11.48 -2.79 -6.70
CA ALA A 104 -12.79 -2.93 -7.33
C ALA A 104 -13.29 -4.38 -7.34
N THR A 105 -12.37 -5.34 -7.25
CA THR A 105 -12.63 -6.78 -7.37
C THR A 105 -11.87 -7.60 -6.32
N LEU A 106 -12.37 -8.80 -6.01
CA LEU A 106 -11.66 -9.74 -5.13
C LEU A 106 -10.35 -10.26 -5.74
N ALA A 107 -10.24 -10.28 -7.07
CA ALA A 107 -9.02 -10.71 -7.74
C ALA A 107 -7.87 -9.75 -7.43
N GLU A 108 -8.10 -8.43 -7.59
CA GLU A 108 -7.11 -7.39 -7.23
C GLU A 108 -6.70 -7.48 -5.76
N LEU A 109 -7.66 -7.67 -4.84
CA LEU A 109 -7.36 -7.85 -3.42
C LEU A 109 -6.46 -9.07 -3.17
N ARG A 110 -6.81 -10.22 -3.73
CA ARG A 110 -6.06 -11.46 -3.53
C ARG A 110 -4.66 -11.38 -4.12
N GLU A 111 -4.52 -10.72 -5.27
CA GLU A 111 -3.23 -10.49 -5.89
C GLU A 111 -2.35 -9.58 -5.02
N ALA A 112 -2.88 -8.45 -4.53
CA ALA A 112 -2.15 -7.58 -3.62
C ALA A 112 -1.75 -8.28 -2.31
N LYS A 113 -2.64 -9.10 -1.73
CA LYS A 113 -2.33 -9.93 -0.55
C LYS A 113 -1.28 -11.00 -0.85
N ALA A 114 -1.29 -11.58 -2.05
CA ALA A 114 -0.29 -12.58 -2.45
C ALA A 114 1.11 -11.95 -2.55
N LEU A 115 1.23 -10.76 -3.15
CA LEU A 115 2.49 -10.02 -3.19
C LEU A 115 3.00 -9.66 -1.79
N LEU A 116 2.10 -9.20 -0.91
CA LEU A 116 2.45 -8.91 0.49
C LEU A 116 2.95 -10.15 1.23
N ALA A 117 2.28 -11.30 1.06
CA ALA A 117 2.68 -12.56 1.68
C ALA A 117 4.03 -13.05 1.13
N GLU A 118 4.25 -12.96 -0.18
CA GLU A 118 5.52 -13.34 -0.80
C GLU A 118 6.70 -12.50 -0.26
N GLU A 119 6.51 -11.19 -0.11
CA GLU A 119 7.55 -10.33 0.46
C GLU A 119 7.75 -10.56 1.96
N LYS A 120 6.70 -10.91 2.71
CA LYS A 120 6.84 -11.34 4.11
C LYS A 120 7.68 -12.60 4.22
N ASP A 121 7.44 -13.60 3.38
CA ASP A 121 8.19 -14.85 3.35
C ASP A 121 9.67 -14.60 3.00
N LYS A 122 9.95 -13.76 2.00
CA LYS A 122 11.31 -13.37 1.62
C LYS A 122 12.05 -12.67 2.76
N LEU A 123 11.44 -11.65 3.38
CA LEU A 123 12.03 -10.92 4.50
C LEU A 123 12.30 -11.85 5.70
N THR A 124 11.37 -12.75 6.00
CA THR A 124 11.55 -13.73 7.09
C THR A 124 12.71 -14.69 6.78
N ALA A 125 12.84 -15.16 5.53
CA ALA A 125 13.96 -15.99 5.11
C ALA A 125 15.31 -15.24 5.13
N GLU A 126 15.30 -13.93 4.92
CA GLU A 126 16.45 -13.03 5.07
C GLU A 126 16.80 -12.75 6.55
N GLY A 127 15.98 -13.20 7.50
CA GLY A 127 16.17 -12.98 8.94
C GLY A 127 15.72 -11.59 9.42
N VAL A 128 14.89 -10.90 8.63
CA VAL A 128 14.35 -9.60 8.98
C VAL A 128 13.09 -9.77 9.84
N GLU A 129 13.02 -9.08 10.97
CA GLU A 129 11.85 -9.11 11.84
C GLU A 129 10.65 -8.41 11.20
N VAL A 130 9.53 -9.12 11.12
CA VAL A 130 8.24 -8.64 10.61
C VAL A 130 7.17 -9.02 11.63
N SER A 131 6.22 -8.11 11.88
CA SER A 131 5.11 -8.40 12.78
C SER A 131 4.22 -9.54 12.26
N ASP A 132 3.78 -10.41 13.16
CA ASP A 132 2.81 -11.46 12.86
C ASP A 132 1.36 -10.98 12.81
N GLU A 133 1.10 -9.78 13.35
CA GLU A 133 -0.25 -9.23 13.54
C GLU A 133 -0.50 -7.98 12.68
N ILE A 134 -0.11 -8.01 11.41
CA ILE A 134 -0.37 -6.90 10.47
C ILE A 134 -1.77 -7.05 9.89
N GLU A 135 -2.67 -6.15 10.28
CA GLU A 135 -4.01 -6.06 9.70
C GLU A 135 -3.96 -5.46 8.29
N VAL A 136 -4.71 -6.08 7.38
CA VAL A 136 -4.84 -5.68 5.97
C VAL A 136 -6.29 -5.32 5.66
N GLY A 137 -6.49 -4.08 5.23
CA GLY A 137 -7.78 -3.52 4.85
C GLY A 137 -7.80 -3.00 3.42
N ILE A 138 -8.97 -2.51 3.01
CA ILE A 138 -9.15 -1.83 1.71
C ILE A 138 -9.86 -0.51 1.91
N MET A 139 -9.54 0.48 1.11
CA MET A 139 -10.32 1.72 1.06
C MET A 139 -11.57 1.49 0.19
N VAL A 140 -12.75 1.61 0.78
CA VAL A 140 -14.02 1.46 0.03
C VAL A 140 -14.35 2.76 -0.71
N GLU A 141 -13.83 2.88 -1.93
CA GLU A 141 -14.01 4.06 -2.79
C GLU A 141 -14.57 3.73 -4.18
N ILE A 142 -14.71 2.44 -4.53
CA ILE A 142 -15.35 1.97 -5.75
C ILE A 142 -16.76 1.44 -5.44
N PRO A 143 -17.81 1.85 -6.18
CA PRO A 143 -19.17 1.38 -5.92
C PRO A 143 -19.33 -0.15 -5.93
N SER A 144 -18.60 -0.87 -6.79
CA SER A 144 -18.63 -2.34 -6.84
C SER A 144 -18.20 -2.97 -5.50
N THR A 145 -17.26 -2.34 -4.81
CA THR A 145 -16.73 -2.80 -3.53
C THR A 145 -17.76 -2.62 -2.42
N ALA A 146 -18.48 -1.49 -2.41
CA ALA A 146 -19.59 -1.28 -1.47
C ALA A 146 -20.74 -2.27 -1.72
N VAL A 147 -21.08 -2.54 -2.98
CA VAL A 147 -22.13 -3.51 -3.35
C VAL A 147 -21.77 -4.94 -2.94
N ALA A 148 -20.48 -5.30 -2.99
CA ALA A 148 -19.97 -6.63 -2.64
C ALA A 148 -19.30 -6.68 -1.25
N ALA A 149 -19.62 -5.75 -0.35
CA ALA A 149 -18.92 -5.60 0.93
C ALA A 149 -18.96 -6.87 1.80
N ASP A 150 -20.06 -7.65 1.74
CA ASP A 150 -20.22 -8.93 2.44
C ASP A 150 -19.18 -9.98 2.01
N ARG A 151 -18.72 -9.91 0.76
CA ARG A 151 -17.67 -10.78 0.22
C ARG A 151 -16.29 -10.29 0.64
N PHE A 152 -16.03 -8.99 0.54
CA PHE A 152 -14.76 -8.41 0.95
C PHE A 152 -14.51 -8.56 2.46
N ALA A 153 -15.54 -8.41 3.30
CA ALA A 153 -15.46 -8.52 4.76
C ALA A 153 -14.96 -9.90 5.26
N LYS A 154 -14.95 -10.93 4.38
CA LYS A 154 -14.42 -12.26 4.69
C LYS A 154 -12.92 -12.37 4.44
N GLU A 155 -12.32 -11.40 3.74
CA GLU A 155 -10.95 -11.44 3.26
C GLU A 155 -10.10 -10.24 3.74
N VAL A 156 -10.72 -9.23 4.35
CA VAL A 156 -10.05 -8.04 4.91
C VAL A 156 -10.33 -7.92 6.40
N ASP A 157 -9.40 -7.32 7.13
CA ASP A 157 -9.52 -7.07 8.57
C ASP A 157 -10.32 -5.79 8.86
N PHE A 158 -10.33 -4.83 7.92
CA PHE A 158 -11.07 -3.57 8.02
C PHE A 158 -11.37 -2.94 6.64
N PHE A 159 -12.27 -1.95 6.65
CA PHE A 159 -12.64 -1.08 5.53
C PHE A 159 -12.24 0.38 5.79
#